data_AF-A0A953RMX2-F1
#
_entry.id   AF-A0A953RMX2-F1
#
_cell.length_a   1.000
_cell.length_b   1.000
_cell.length_c   1.000
_cell.angle_alpha   90.00
_cell.angle_beta   90.00
_cell.angle_gamma   90.00
#
_symmetry.space_group_name_H-M   'P 1'
#
loop_
_entity.id
_entity.type
_entity.pdbx_description
1 polymer ?
#
loop_
_entity_poly.entity_id
_entity_poly.type
_entity_poly.pdbx_seq_one_letter_code
_entity_poly.pdbx_strand_id
1 'polypeptide(L)' 'MPDPLSAIVDDRSALLRQISELGDFQPGSITSASRRCGSPSCHCAKPNDPGHGPHFQLTQKIDGKTVTQ' A
#
# COMPACT_ATOMS: atom_id res chain seq x y z
N MET A 1 13.19 15.56 34.46
CA MET A 1 13.23 15.01 33.09
C MET A 1 11.85 14.43 32.82
N PRO A 2 11.11 14.89 31.80
CA PRO A 2 9.82 14.28 31.47
C PRO A 2 10.02 12.81 31.06
N ASP A 3 9.03 11.97 31.35
CA ASP A 3 9.04 10.55 30.99
C ASP A 3 8.90 10.40 29.46
N PRO A 4 9.88 9.83 28.75
CA PRO A 4 9.79 9.64 27.30
C PRO A 4 8.61 8.76 26.86
N LEU A 5 8.07 7.91 27.75
CA LEU A 5 6.91 7.09 27.44
C LEU A 5 5.62 7.92 27.33
N SER A 6 5.47 8.97 28.14
CA SER A 6 4.23 9.77 28.14
C SER A 6 4.02 10.47 26.81
N ALA A 7 5.10 11.03 26.22
CA ALA A 7 5.04 11.68 24.92
C ALA A 7 4.54 10.73 23.81
N ILE A 8 5.03 9.49 23.78
CA ILE A 8 4.63 8.50 22.76
C ILE A 8 3.17 8.08 22.94
N VAL A 9 2.70 7.97 24.19
CA VAL A 9 1.30 7.64 24.50
C VAL A 9 0.36 8.76 24.06
N ASP A 10 0.76 10.01 24.27
CA ASP A 10 0.00 11.19 23.83
C ASP A 10 -0.07 11.24 22.30
N ASP A 11 1.06 11.03 21.62
CA ASP A 11 1.13 10.98 20.15
C ASP A 11 0.24 9.88 19.56
N ARG A 12 0.29 8.67 20.15
CA ARG A 12 -0.59 7.56 19.76
C ARG A 12 -2.07 7.95 19.92
N SER A 13 -2.42 8.60 21.02
CA SER A 13 -3.79 9.00 21.32
C SER A 13 -4.28 10.07 20.33
N ALA A 14 -3.43 11.03 19.98
CA ALA A 14 -3.72 12.03 18.96
C ALA A 14 -3.94 11.40 17.57
N LEU A 15 -3.09 10.46 17.16
CA LEU A 15 -3.23 9.73 15.89
C LEU A 15 -4.51 8.90 15.84
N LEU A 16 -4.85 8.19 16.92
CA LEU A 16 -6.09 7.41 16.98
C LEU A 16 -7.33 8.30 16.88
N ARG A 17 -7.31 9.49 17.47
CA ARG A 17 -8.38 10.48 17.30
C ARG A 17 -8.52 10.90 15.85
N GLN A 18 -7.42 11.23 15.19
CA GLN A 18 -7.43 11.58 13.75
C GLN A 18 -7.96 10.44 12.88
N ILE A 19 -7.58 9.19 13.18
CA ILE A 19 -8.07 8.01 12.46
C ILE A 19 -9.58 7.83 12.68
N SER A 20 -10.08 8.07 13.90
CA SER A 20 -11.50 7.96 14.21
C SER A 20 -12.38 9.02 13.54
N GLU A 21 -11.77 10.15 13.14
CA GLU A 21 -12.44 11.20 12.36
C GLU A 21 -12.53 10.84 10.87
N LEU A 22 -11.82 9.80 10.41
CA LEU A 22 -11.98 9.26 9.05
C LEU A 22 -13.35 8.57 8.93
N GLY A 23 -14.06 8.85 7.84
CA GLY A 23 -15.30 8.16 7.51
C GLY A 23 -15.08 6.70 7.09
N ASP A 24 -16.14 6.05 6.63
CA ASP A 24 -16.08 4.65 6.19
C ASP A 24 -15.00 4.44 5.12
N PHE A 25 -14.10 3.49 5.38
CA PHE A 25 -13.10 3.09 4.38
C PHE A 25 -13.79 2.37 3.23
N GLN A 26 -13.48 2.79 2.01
CA GLN A 26 -13.93 2.08 0.82
C GLN A 26 -13.28 0.69 0.78
N PRO A 27 -14.06 -0.39 0.58
CA PRO A 27 -13.52 -1.73 0.47
C PRO A 27 -12.64 -1.84 -0.78
N GLY A 28 -11.40 -2.28 -0.59
CA GLY A 28 -10.44 -2.40 -1.67
C GLY A 28 -9.05 -2.76 -1.18
N SER A 29 -8.10 -2.79 -2.11
CA SER A 29 -6.68 -3.01 -1.84
C SER A 29 -5.82 -2.20 -2.79
N ILE A 30 -4.65 -1.79 -2.30
CA ILE A 30 -3.57 -1.22 -3.11
C ILE A 30 -2.43 -2.24 -3.06
N THR A 31 -1.97 -2.70 -4.22
CA THR A 31 -0.83 -3.62 -4.33
C THR A 31 0.27 -3.02 -5.20
N SER A 32 1.52 -3.34 -4.88
CA SER A 32 2.69 -2.99 -5.68
C SER A 32 3.23 -4.25 -6.35
N ALA A 33 2.81 -4.50 -7.59
CA ALA A 33 3.17 -5.71 -8.31
C ALA A 33 4.42 -5.49 -9.17
N SER A 34 5.40 -6.37 -9.02
CA SER A 34 6.52 -6.50 -9.95
C SER A 34 6.36 -7.78 -10.77
N ARG A 35 6.61 -7.71 -12.09
CA ARG A 35 6.39 -8.82 -13.03
C ARG A 35 7.53 -9.00 -14.00
N ARG A 36 7.78 -10.25 -14.41
CA ARG A 36 8.66 -10.56 -15.55
C ARG A 36 7.83 -10.66 -16.82
N CYS A 37 8.29 -10.07 -17.93
CA CYS A 37 7.51 -10.02 -19.17
C CYS A 37 7.59 -11.29 -20.02
N GLY A 38 8.53 -12.20 -19.73
CA GLY A 38 8.69 -13.46 -20.45
C GLY A 38 9.56 -13.40 -21.72
N SER A 39 9.95 -12.21 -22.18
CA SER A 39 10.90 -12.09 -23.30
C SER A 39 12.32 -12.48 -22.85
N PRO A 40 12.99 -13.43 -23.53
CA PRO A 40 14.36 -13.85 -23.19
C PRO A 40 15.39 -12.73 -23.32
N SER A 41 15.15 -11.74 -24.20
CA SER A 41 16.05 -10.61 -24.42
C SER A 41 15.82 -9.45 -23.45
N CYS A 42 14.79 -9.49 -22.61
CA CYS A 42 14.52 -8.41 -21.67
C CYS A 42 15.45 -8.48 -20.45
N HIS A 43 15.80 -7.31 -19.88
CA HIS A 43 16.59 -7.25 -18.64
C HIS A 43 15.96 -8.06 -17.49
N CYS A 44 14.62 -8.11 -17.40
CA CYS A 44 13.90 -8.82 -16.35
C CYS A 44 14.07 -10.35 -16.40
N ALA A 45 14.66 -10.89 -17.47
CA ALA A 45 15.01 -12.30 -17.59
C ALA A 45 16.37 -12.65 -16.94
N LYS A 46 17.17 -11.65 -16.57
CA LYS A 46 18.45 -11.88 -15.90
C LYS A 46 18.23 -12.50 -14.52
N PRO A 47 19.10 -13.44 -14.09
CA PRO A 47 19.09 -13.93 -12.71
C PRO A 47 19.20 -12.75 -11.73
N ASN A 48 18.41 -12.78 -10.65
CA ASN A 48 18.35 -11.75 -9.61
C ASN A 48 17.83 -10.37 -10.07
N ASP A 49 17.34 -10.22 -11.30
CA ASP A 49 16.64 -9.00 -11.69
C ASP A 49 15.26 -8.91 -11.00
N PRO A 50 14.91 -7.76 -10.39
CA PRO A 50 13.64 -7.58 -9.67
C PRO A 50 12.40 -7.63 -10.57
N GLY A 51 12.58 -7.57 -11.89
CA GLY A 51 11.50 -7.51 -12.86
C GLY A 51 10.99 -6.09 -13.10
N HIS A 52 9.95 -5.98 -13.93
CA HIS A 52 9.30 -4.70 -14.19
C HIS A 52 8.40 -4.31 -13.03
N GLY A 53 8.52 -3.06 -12.57
CA GLY A 53 7.67 -2.49 -11.54
C GLY A 53 8.45 -1.66 -10.52
N PRO A 54 7.83 -1.36 -9.37
CA PRO A 54 6.47 -1.76 -9.00
C PRO A 54 5.42 -1.02 -9.84
N HIS A 55 4.42 -1.76 -10.32
CA HIS A 55 3.18 -1.18 -10.81
C HIS A 55 2.19 -1.15 -9.64
N PHE A 56 1.75 0.05 -9.28
CA PHE A 56 0.71 0.21 -8.27
C PHE A 56 -0.63 -0.13 -8.90
N GLN A 57 -1.35 -1.04 -8.26
CA GLN A 57 -2.67 -1.46 -8.68
C GLN A 57 -3.68 -1.11 -7.60
N LEU A 58 -4.78 -0.49 -8.00
CA LEU A 58 -5.89 -0.18 -7.11
C LEU A 58 -7.06 -1.09 -7.45
N THR A 59 -7.42 -1.96 -6.51
CA THR A 59 -8.63 -2.78 -6.60
C THR A 59 -9.70 -2.21 -5.70
N GLN A 60 -10.84 -1.83 -6.28
CA GLN A 60 -11.95 -1.22 -5.53
C GLN A 60 -13.31 -1.58 -6.15
N LYS A 61 -14.39 -1.22 -5.45
CA LYS A 61 -15.75 -1.31 -6.00
C LYS A 61 -16.11 -0.02 -6.74
N ILE A 62 -16.50 -0.13 -8.01
CA ILE A 62 -17.07 0.95 -8.82
C ILE A 62 -18.44 0.46 -9.31
N ASP A 63 -19.51 1.16 -8.95
CA ASP A 63 -20.90 0.79 -9.30
C ASP A 63 -21.23 -0.68 -8.98
N GLY A 64 -20.81 -1.16 -7.80
CA GLY A 64 -21.02 -2.53 -7.33
C GLY A 64 -20.07 -3.59 -7.94
N LYS A 65 -19.29 -3.23 -8.96
CA LYS A 65 -18.36 -4.13 -9.65
C LYS A 65 -16.94 -3.99 -9.10
N THR A 66 -16.21 -5.11 -9.00
CA THR A 66 -14.79 -5.08 -8.65
C THR A 66 -13.98 -4.65 -9.87
N VAL A 67 -13.21 -3.57 -9.73
CA VAL A 67 -12.34 -3.02 -10.78
C VAL A 67 -10.91 -2.95 -10.24
N THR A 68 -9.94 -3.42 -11.03
CA THR A 68 -8.51 -3.26 -10.77
C THR A 68 -7.90 -2.38 -11.86
N GLN A 69 -7.28 -1.27 -11.45
CA GLN A 69 -6.53 -0.36 -12.32
C GLN A 69 -5.03 -0.64 -12.20
#